data_AF-A0ABC9YS94-F1
#
_entry.id   AF-A0ABC9YS94-F1
#
_cell.length_a   1.000
_cell.length_b   1.000
_cell.length_c   1.000
_cell.angle_alpha   90.00
_cell.angle_beta   90.00
_cell.angle_gamma   90.00
#
_symmetry.space_group_name_H-M   'P 1'
#
loop_
_entity.id
_entity.type
_entity.pdbx_description
1 polymer ?
#
loop_
_entity_poly.entity_id
_entity_poly.type
_entity_poly.pdbx_seq_one_letter_code
_entity_poly.pdbx_strand_id
1 'polypeptide(L)'
;MVMHRRRFLRTTGLSALTLAVAAACDDNTPADRPRKVIVVGAGIAGLAAARTLADRGHDVVVLEARDRIGGRIRTSDHWPDAPVDLGASWIHGVDGNPIIDLARKA
;
A
#
# COMPACT_ATOMS: atom_id res chain seq x y z
N MET A 1 25.73 1.51 -16.56
CA MET A 1 24.94 2.72 -16.26
C MET A 1 23.63 2.67 -17.06
N VAL A 2 22.61 2.00 -16.54
CA VAL A 2 21.34 1.82 -17.27
C VAL A 2 20.41 2.98 -16.92
N MET A 3 20.23 3.89 -17.87
CA MET A 3 19.43 5.09 -17.69
C MET A 3 17.95 4.79 -17.96
N HIS A 4 17.08 4.96 -16.96
CA HIS A 4 15.64 4.79 -17.13
C HIS A 4 15.02 6.01 -17.83
N ARG A 5 14.46 5.76 -19.03
CA ARG A 5 13.68 6.68 -19.89
C ARG A 5 12.72 7.64 -19.16
N ARG A 6 12.22 7.26 -17.98
CA ARG A 6 11.30 8.07 -17.16
C ARG A 6 11.98 9.21 -16.38
N ARG A 7 13.30 9.14 -16.14
CA ARG A 7 14.07 10.12 -15.37
C ARG A 7 14.52 11.32 -16.21
N PHE A 8 14.78 11.09 -17.50
CA PHE A 8 15.25 12.13 -18.45
C PHE A 8 14.16 13.17 -18.75
N LEU A 9 12.89 12.76 -18.85
CA LEU A 9 11.76 13.65 -19.10
C LEU A 9 11.41 14.55 -17.89
N ARG A 10 11.86 14.24 -16.67
CA ARG A 10 11.61 15.07 -15.47
C ARG A 10 12.62 16.21 -15.30
N THR A 11 13.81 16.11 -15.88
CA THR A 11 14.92 17.00 -15.53
C THR A 11 15.08 18.24 -16.40
N THR A 12 14.41 18.34 -17.55
CA THR A 12 14.69 19.41 -18.53
C THR A 12 13.62 20.50 -18.67
N GLY A 13 12.52 20.47 -17.91
CA GLY A 13 11.35 21.34 -18.19
C GLY A 13 10.77 22.21 -17.07
N LEU A 14 11.37 22.31 -15.88
CA LEU A 14 10.71 22.98 -14.75
C LEU A 14 11.67 23.86 -13.93
N SER A 15 11.78 25.15 -14.28
CA SER A 15 12.35 26.16 -13.38
C SER A 15 11.32 27.18 -12.85
N ALA A 16 10.05 27.12 -13.28
CA ALA A 16 8.99 28.02 -12.77
C ALA A 16 7.68 27.32 -12.35
N LEU A 17 7.56 26.00 -12.58
CA LEU A 17 6.36 25.22 -12.23
C LEU A 17 6.63 24.23 -11.06
N THR A 18 7.66 24.49 -10.25
CA THR A 18 8.15 23.54 -9.24
C THR A 18 7.33 23.51 -7.96
N LEU A 19 6.62 24.59 -7.60
CA LEU A 19 5.87 24.64 -6.33
C LEU A 19 4.43 24.12 -6.47
N ALA A 20 3.77 24.35 -7.62
CA ALA A 20 2.35 24.02 -7.80
C ALA A 20 2.07 22.53 -8.10
N VAL A 21 3.04 21.81 -8.68
CA VAL A 21 2.84 20.38 -9.07
C VAL A 21 3.17 19.41 -7.93
N ALA A 22 3.99 19.81 -6.95
CA ALA A 22 4.32 18.97 -5.81
C ALA A 22 3.12 18.82 -4.84
N ALA A 23 2.33 19.90 -4.64
CA ALA A 23 1.18 19.90 -3.74
C ALA A 23 -0.05 19.14 -4.30
N ALA A 24 -0.13 18.94 -5.62
CA ALA A 24 -1.25 18.23 -6.27
C ALA A 24 -1.16 16.69 -6.12
N CYS A 25 -0.05 16.17 -5.60
CA CYS A 25 0.20 14.73 -5.43
C CYS A 25 0.52 14.36 -3.98
N ASP A 26 0.05 15.14 -3.01
CA ASP A 26 0.08 14.68 -1.63
C ASP A 26 -1.19 13.86 -1.36
N ASP A 27 -1.08 12.56 -1.63
CA ASP A 27 -2.15 11.57 -1.46
C ASP A 27 -2.66 11.48 -0.01
N ASN A 28 -1.97 12.16 0.93
CA ASN A 28 -2.23 12.17 2.37
C ASN A 28 -3.03 13.38 2.87
N THR A 29 -3.58 14.22 1.98
CA THR A 29 -4.45 15.32 2.41
C THR A 29 -5.74 14.75 3.03
N PRO A 30 -6.12 15.15 4.26
CA PRO A 30 -7.38 14.73 4.86
C PRO A 30 -8.58 15.13 3.99
N ALA A 31 -9.60 14.27 3.95
CA ALA A 31 -10.82 14.54 3.22
C ALA A 31 -11.56 15.74 3.84
N ASP A 32 -11.90 16.72 3.01
CA ASP A 32 -12.73 17.88 3.39
C ASP A 32 -14.08 17.46 4.01
N ARG A 33 -14.58 16.29 3.61
CA ARG A 33 -15.81 15.71 4.15
C ARG A 33 -15.64 14.23 4.49
N PRO A 34 -15.42 13.88 5.78
CA PRO A 34 -15.39 12.50 6.24
C PRO A 34 -16.66 11.72 5.85
N ARG A 35 -16.50 10.43 5.57
CA ARG A 35 -17.58 9.51 5.19
C ARG A 35 -17.44 8.21 5.93
N LYS A 36 -18.55 7.50 6.09
CA LYS A 36 -18.57 6.12 6.57
C LYS A 36 -18.34 5.17 5.40
N VAL A 37 -17.35 4.31 5.49
CA VAL A 37 -16.98 3.37 4.42
C VAL A 37 -16.88 1.96 5.00
N ILE A 38 -17.50 1.00 4.33
CA ILE A 38 -17.33 -0.42 4.62
C ILE A 38 -16.40 -1.02 3.57
N VAL A 39 -15.33 -1.65 4.02
CA VAL A 39 -14.42 -2.45 3.18
C VAL A 39 -14.71 -3.92 3.43
N VAL A 40 -15.10 -4.65 2.38
CA VAL A 40 -15.40 -6.09 2.46
C VAL A 40 -14.15 -6.89 2.09
N GLY A 41 -13.59 -7.58 3.08
CA GLY A 41 -12.41 -8.43 3.00
C GLY A 41 -11.17 -7.79 3.65
N ALA A 42 -10.57 -8.48 4.61
CA ALA A 42 -9.31 -8.12 5.27
C ALA A 42 -8.09 -8.81 4.62
N GLY A 43 -8.09 -8.92 3.29
CA GLY A 43 -6.88 -9.26 2.51
C GLY A 43 -5.98 -8.05 2.26
N ILE A 44 -4.81 -8.26 1.67
CA ILE A 44 -3.83 -7.18 1.40
C ILE A 44 -4.44 -5.95 0.70
N ALA A 45 -5.32 -6.17 -0.30
CA ALA A 45 -5.98 -5.09 -1.02
C ALA A 45 -6.98 -4.32 -0.14
N GLY A 46 -7.79 -5.04 0.65
CA GLY A 46 -8.77 -4.41 1.54
C GLY A 46 -8.10 -3.66 2.69
N LEU A 47 -7.06 -4.24 3.29
CA LEU A 47 -6.28 -3.57 4.33
C LEU A 47 -5.55 -2.33 3.80
N ALA A 48 -4.98 -2.40 2.59
CA ALA A 48 -4.39 -1.23 1.95
C ALA A 48 -5.43 -0.13 1.69
N ALA A 49 -6.59 -0.48 1.14
CA ALA A 49 -7.67 0.48 0.91
C ALA A 49 -8.20 1.10 2.22
N ALA A 50 -8.43 0.27 3.23
CA ALA A 50 -8.89 0.72 4.54
C ALA A 50 -7.88 1.68 5.18
N ARG A 51 -6.59 1.36 5.11
CA ARG A 51 -5.52 2.21 5.60
C ARG A 51 -5.50 3.57 4.88
N THR A 52 -5.52 3.57 3.54
CA THR A 52 -5.54 4.82 2.76
C THR A 52 -6.77 5.68 3.08
N LEU A 53 -7.94 5.07 3.24
CA LEU A 53 -9.16 5.80 3.57
C LEU A 53 -9.13 6.35 5.00
N ALA A 54 -8.62 5.58 5.97
CA ALA A 54 -8.47 6.00 7.35
C ALA A 54 -7.44 7.13 7.49
N ASP A 55 -6.30 7.05 6.81
CA ASP A 55 -5.27 8.10 6.78
C ASP A 55 -5.82 9.42 6.19
N ARG A 56 -6.82 9.32 5.29
CA ARG A 56 -7.57 10.48 4.77
C ARG A 56 -8.70 10.96 5.67
N GLY A 57 -8.87 10.40 6.88
CA GLY A 57 -9.86 10.85 7.85
C GLY A 57 -11.28 10.33 7.62
N HIS A 58 -11.46 9.26 6.86
CA HIS A 58 -12.77 8.59 6.76
C HIS A 58 -13.00 7.64 7.97
N ASP A 59 -14.28 7.40 8.30
CA ASP A 59 -14.70 6.40 9.28
C ASP A 59 -14.84 5.05 8.57
N VAL A 60 -13.90 4.13 8.81
CA VAL A 60 -13.77 2.90 8.02
C VAL A 60 -14.01 1.67 8.89
N VAL A 61 -14.92 0.81 8.44
CA VAL A 61 -15.16 -0.52 9.02
C VAL A 61 -14.73 -1.59 8.02
N VAL A 62 -13.91 -2.54 8.45
CA VAL A 62 -13.51 -3.70 7.64
C VAL A 62 -14.30 -4.93 8.08
N LEU A 63 -14.97 -5.59 7.14
CA LEU A 63 -15.70 -6.84 7.37
C LEU A 63 -14.97 -7.99 6.70
N GLU A 64 -14.51 -8.97 7.46
CA GLU A 64 -13.88 -10.18 6.94
C GLU A 64 -14.75 -11.40 7.24
N ALA A 65 -14.89 -12.29 6.26
CA ALA A 65 -15.71 -13.48 6.39
C ALA A 65 -15.02 -14.60 7.18
N ARG A 66 -13.68 -14.59 7.22
CA ARG A 66 -12.87 -15.56 7.97
C ARG A 66 -12.58 -15.08 9.40
N ASP A 67 -12.10 -16.01 10.21
CA ASP A 67 -11.57 -15.80 11.55
C ASP A 67 -10.15 -15.19 11.58
N ARG A 68 -9.62 -14.82 10.42
CA ARG A 68 -8.26 -14.30 10.26
C ARG A 68 -8.18 -13.26 9.14
N ILE A 69 -7.20 -12.39 9.25
CA ILE A 69 -6.83 -11.44 8.19
C ILE A 69 -5.88 -12.07 7.16
N GLY A 70 -5.42 -11.25 6.20
CA GLY A 70 -4.43 -11.61 5.18
C GLY A 70 -5.05 -12.17 3.88
N GLY A 71 -6.27 -12.72 3.96
CA GLY A 71 -6.97 -13.28 2.81
C GLY A 71 -6.18 -14.43 2.17
N ARG A 72 -5.62 -14.21 0.98
CA ARG A 72 -4.77 -15.17 0.25
C ARG A 72 -3.30 -15.16 0.71
N ILE A 73 -2.90 -14.25 1.60
CA ILE A 73 -1.60 -14.28 2.26
C ILE A 73 -1.83 -14.95 3.61
N ARG A 74 -1.25 -16.14 3.81
CA ARG A 74 -1.45 -16.96 5.00
C ARG A 74 -0.18 -17.76 5.27
N THR A 75 0.42 -17.51 6.42
CA THR A 75 1.46 -18.36 7.00
C THR A 75 0.82 -19.28 8.03
N SER A 76 1.18 -20.56 8.01
CA SER A 76 0.75 -21.59 8.93
C SER A 76 1.88 -21.89 9.91
N ASP A 77 1.57 -21.84 11.20
CA ASP A 77 2.44 -22.14 12.34
C ASP A 77 2.26 -23.57 12.87
N HIS A 78 1.51 -24.42 12.14
CA HIS A 78 1.27 -25.82 12.51
C HIS A 78 2.54 -26.62 12.81
N TRP A 79 3.66 -26.27 12.16
CA TRP A 79 4.98 -26.81 12.46
C TRP A 79 5.80 -25.74 13.21
N PRO A 80 6.06 -25.93 14.52
CA PRO A 80 6.65 -24.89 15.38
C PRO A 80 7.99 -24.33 14.87
N ASP A 81 8.82 -25.22 14.31
CA ASP A 81 10.17 -24.85 13.84
C ASP A 81 10.19 -24.45 12.35
N ALA A 82 9.06 -24.51 11.66
CA ALA A 82 8.98 -24.26 10.23
C ALA A 82 7.63 -23.64 9.83
N PRO A 83 7.44 -22.33 9.99
CA PRO A 83 6.29 -21.63 9.43
C PRO A 83 6.20 -21.85 7.93
N VAL A 84 5.01 -22.21 7.42
CA VAL A 84 4.79 -22.51 5.99
C VAL A 84 3.78 -21.54 5.42
N ASP A 85 4.17 -20.84 4.35
CA ASP A 85 3.24 -20.03 3.58
C ASP A 85 2.31 -20.92 2.73
N LEU A 86 1.02 -20.86 3.03
CA LEU A 86 -0.05 -21.55 2.30
C LEU A 86 -0.63 -20.68 1.16
N GLY A 87 0.01 -19.55 0.86
CA GLY A 87 -0.48 -18.52 -0.05
C GLY A 87 0.68 -17.79 -0.72
N ALA A 88 0.66 -16.46 -0.72
CA ALA A 88 1.80 -15.69 -1.19
C ALA A 88 3.03 -15.94 -0.31
N SER A 89 4.14 -16.40 -0.90
CA SER A 89 5.37 -16.77 -0.17
C SER A 89 6.57 -15.86 -0.47
N TRP A 90 6.51 -15.03 -1.51
CA TRP A 90 7.65 -14.25 -1.99
C TRP A 90 7.26 -12.81 -2.33
N ILE A 91 8.16 -11.89 -1.98
CA ILE A 91 8.12 -10.49 -2.44
C ILE A 91 9.25 -10.32 -3.45
N HIS A 92 8.89 -10.17 -4.72
CA HIS A 92 9.84 -10.04 -5.82
C HIS A 92 10.05 -8.56 -6.22
N GLY A 93 11.27 -8.23 -6.64
CA GLY A 93 11.64 -6.89 -7.09
C GLY A 93 11.82 -5.93 -5.91
N VAL A 94 13.08 -5.55 -5.64
CA VAL A 94 13.43 -4.66 -4.52
C VAL A 94 13.25 -3.18 -4.87
N ASP A 95 13.34 -2.85 -6.16
CA ASP A 95 13.26 -1.47 -6.64
C ASP A 95 11.85 -1.14 -7.12
N GLY A 96 11.21 -0.16 -6.47
CA GLY A 96 9.90 0.35 -6.85
C GLY A 96 8.71 -0.55 -6.51
N ASN A 97 8.91 -1.61 -5.73
CA ASN A 97 7.82 -2.44 -5.22
C ASN A 97 7.27 -1.84 -3.91
N PRO A 98 6.00 -1.40 -3.86
CA PRO A 98 5.42 -0.77 -2.67
C PRO A 98 5.34 -1.71 -1.46
N ILE A 99 5.37 -3.03 -1.66
CA ILE A 99 5.35 -4.02 -0.58
C ILE A 99 6.69 -4.03 0.18
N ILE A 100 7.81 -3.67 -0.46
CA ILE A 100 9.12 -3.64 0.20
C ILE A 100 9.17 -2.57 1.29
N ASP A 101 8.55 -1.42 1.07
CA ASP A 101 8.49 -0.35 2.08
C ASP A 101 7.64 -0.75 3.29
N LEU A 102 6.64 -1.61 3.09
CA LEU A 102 5.87 -2.21 4.18
C LEU A 102 6.70 -3.28 4.91
N ALA A 103 7.39 -4.14 4.17
CA ALA A 103 8.22 -5.21 4.73
C ALA A 103 9.38 -4.68 5.60
N ARG A 104 9.96 -3.51 5.26
CA ARG A 104 10.99 -2.87 6.09
C ARG A 104 10.49 -2.27 7.40
N LYS A 105 9.17 -2.06 7.53
CA LYS A 105 8.54 -1.47 8.72
C LYS A 105 8.02 -2.52 9.69
N ALA A 106 7.97 -3.79 9.26
CA ALA A 106 7.56 -4.93 10.07
C ALA A 106 8.75 -5.45 10.90
#